data_AF-A0AA88YT60-F1
#
_entry.id   AF-A0AA88YT60-F1
#
_cell.length_a   1.000
_cell.length_b   1.000
_cell.length_c   1.000
_cell.angle_alpha   90.00
_cell.angle_beta   90.00
_cell.angle_gamma   90.00
#
_symmetry.space_group_name_H-M   'P 1'
#
loop_
_entity.id
_entity.type
_entity.pdbx_description
1 polymer ?
#
loop_
_entity_poly.entity_id
_entity_poly.type
_entity_poly.pdbx_seq_one_letter_code
_entity_poly.pdbx_strand_id
1 'polypeptide(L)' 'MKGQYEVESGSIHNPFFITGDSGSAVFQKEIDGKLVCIGIAIGKTSYDTTVVTPIGAVLDALGLTDSDVKKLHS' A
#
# COMPACT_ATOMS: atom_id res chain seq x y z
N MET A 1 -0.47 14.63 -4.25
CA MET A 1 -0.51 14.56 -2.77
C MET A 1 0.92 14.31 -2.28
N LYS A 2 1.45 15.09 -1.34
CA LYS A 2 2.87 14.93 -0.90
C LYS A 2 2.99 13.71 0.02
N GLY A 3 3.98 12.85 -0.24
CA GLY A 3 4.29 11.70 0.62
C GLY A 3 3.37 10.47 0.46
N GLN A 4 2.65 10.38 -0.66
CA GLN A 4 1.79 9.23 -1.00
C GLN A 4 2.37 8.52 -2.22
N TYR A 5 2.14 7.21 -2.33
CA TYR A 5 2.39 6.49 -3.57
C TYR A 5 1.17 6.59 -4.49
N GLU A 6 1.45 6.63 -5.79
CA GLU A 6 0.48 6.52 -6.85
C GLU A 6 0.74 5.21 -7.59
N VAL A 7 -0.27 4.34 -7.66
CA VAL A 7 -0.18 3.03 -8.30
C VAL A 7 -1.10 3.00 -9.50
N GLU A 8 -0.51 2.82 -10.67
CA GLU A 8 -1.22 2.71 -11.94
C GLU A 8 -1.49 1.24 -12.27
N SER A 9 -2.63 0.97 -12.89
CA SER A 9 -2.87 -0.36 -13.48
C SER A 9 -2.13 -0.47 -14.81
N GLY A 10 -1.48 -1.62 -15.04
CA GLY A 10 -0.94 -1.97 -16.36
C GLY A 10 -2.02 -2.27 -17.41
N SER A 11 -3.30 -2.31 -17.02
CA SER A 11 -4.44 -2.56 -17.90
C SER A 11 -5.56 -1.56 -17.68
N ILE A 12 -6.01 -0.94 -18.77
CA ILE A 12 -7.15 0.01 -18.76
C ILE A 12 -8.46 -0.70 -18.40
N HIS A 13 -8.58 -2.00 -18.69
CA HIS A 13 -9.82 -2.76 -18.50
C HIS A 13 -9.89 -3.49 -17.16
N ASN A 14 -8.79 -3.58 -16.43
CA ASN A 14 -8.76 -4.21 -15.12
C ASN A 14 -8.16 -3.22 -14.12
N PRO A 15 -9.00 -2.41 -13.45
CA PRO A 15 -8.50 -1.45 -12.48
C PRO A 15 -7.78 -2.19 -11.36
N PHE A 16 -6.66 -1.62 -10.90
CA PHE A 16 -5.89 -2.21 -9.80
C PHE A 16 -6.69 -2.13 -8.48
N PHE A 17 -7.53 -1.12 -8.31
CA PHE A 17 -8.42 -0.90 -7.17
C PHE A 17 -9.81 -0.47 -7.62
N ILE A 18 -10.85 -0.91 -6.91
CA ILE A 18 -12.23 -0.48 -7.09
C ILE A 18 -12.81 0.12 -5.80
N THR A 19 -13.97 0.78 -5.93
CA THR A 19 -14.71 1.30 -4.76
C THR A 19 -15.04 0.16 -3.81
N GLY A 20 -14.61 0.29 -2.56
CA GLY A 20 -14.75 -0.76 -1.53
C GLY A 20 -13.39 -1.28 -1.03
N ASP A 21 -12.32 -1.13 -1.82
CA ASP A 21 -11.00 -1.66 -1.47
C ASP A 21 -10.19 -0.77 -0.52
N SER A 22 -10.77 0.35 -0.06
CA SER A 22 -10.11 1.26 0.89
C SER A 22 -9.73 0.53 2.17
N GLY A 23 -8.51 0.74 2.66
CA GLY A 23 -7.94 0.02 3.80
C GLY A 23 -7.23 -1.28 3.45
N SER A 24 -7.30 -1.74 2.19
CA SER A 24 -6.54 -2.92 1.75
C SER A 24 -5.04 -2.66 1.75
N ALA A 25 -4.27 -3.68 2.14
CA ALA A 25 -2.82 -3.66 2.05
C ALA A 25 -2.36 -3.83 0.59
N VAL A 26 -1.32 -3.08 0.22
CA VAL A 26 -0.72 -3.11 -1.12
C VAL A 26 0.66 -3.72 -1.01
N PHE A 27 0.94 -4.71 -1.85
CA PHE A 27 2.19 -5.46 -1.84
C PHE A 27 2.94 -5.31 -3.16
N GLN A 28 4.25 -5.12 -3.07
CA GLN A 28 5.17 -5.28 -4.19
C GLN A 28 5.78 -6.68 -4.14
N LYS A 29 5.82 -7.36 -5.29
CA LYS A 29 6.57 -8.60 -5.45
C LYS A 29 8.01 -8.29 -5.81
N GLU A 30 8.95 -8.72 -4.98
CA GLU A 30 10.39 -8.61 -5.25
C GLU A 30 10.86 -9.68 -6.24
N ILE A 31 12.08 -9.53 -6.75
CA ILE A 31 12.70 -10.45 -7.74
C ILE A 31 12.79 -11.88 -7.20
N ASP A 32 13.02 -12.04 -5.89
CA ASP A 32 13.10 -13.35 -5.22
C ASP A 32 11.72 -13.97 -4.92
N GLY A 33 10.63 -13.27 -5.28
CA GLY A 33 9.25 -13.70 -5.10
C GLY A 33 8.62 -13.32 -3.77
N LYS A 34 9.34 -12.66 -2.85
CA LYS A 34 8.75 -12.15 -1.60
C LYS A 34 7.75 -11.04 -1.89
N LEU A 35 6.70 -10.97 -1.05
CA LEU A 35 5.75 -9.88 -1.03
C LEU A 35 6.11 -8.92 0.10
N VAL A 36 6.40 -7.67 -0.26
CA VAL A 36 6.69 -6.60 0.69
C VAL A 36 5.50 -5.66 0.72
N CYS A 37 4.92 -5.46 1.90
CA CYS A 37 3.87 -4.47 2.07
C CYS A 37 4.47 -3.07 1.85
N ILE A 38 3.94 -2.34 0.88
CA ILE A 38 4.38 -0.97 0.58
C ILE A 38 3.46 0.07 1.21
N GLY A 39 2.20 -0.30 1.52
CA GLY A 39 1.26 0.65 2.10
C GLY A 39 -0.18 0.18 2.15
N ILE A 40 -1.07 1.13 2.46
CA ILE A 40 -2.51 0.93 2.56
C ILE A 40 -3.21 1.83 1.54
N ALA A 41 -4.12 1.27 0.76
CA ALA A 41 -4.89 2.03 -0.21
C ALA A 41 -5.91 2.94 0.49
N ILE A 42 -5.96 4.21 0.09
CA ILE A 42 -6.85 5.21 0.68
C ILE A 42 -7.87 5.79 -0.30
N GLY A 43 -7.76 5.45 -1.58
CA GLY A 43 -8.68 5.90 -2.61
C GLY A 43 -8.04 5.93 -3.98
N LYS A 44 -8.67 6.67 -4.89
CA LYS A 44 -8.20 6.85 -6.26
C LYS A 44 -8.28 8.31 -6.71
N THR A 45 -7.47 8.67 -7.69
CA THR A 45 -7.53 9.98 -8.34
C THR A 45 -8.63 10.02 -9.40
N SER A 46 -8.85 11.20 -9.99
CA SER A 46 -9.73 11.38 -11.16
C SER A 46 -9.22 10.67 -12.42
N TYR A 47 -7.97 10.19 -12.42
CA TYR A 47 -7.35 9.45 -13.52
C TYR A 47 -7.33 7.94 -13.27
N ASP A 48 -8.15 7.44 -12.33
CA ASP A 48 -8.24 6.03 -11.93
C ASP A 48 -6.93 5.40 -11.41
N THR A 49 -5.95 6.22 -11.04
CA THR A 49 -4.76 5.76 -10.31
C THR A 49 -5.07 5.59 -8.83
N THR A 50 -4.50 4.55 -8.21
CA THR A 50 -4.70 4.27 -6.79
C THR A 50 -3.77 5.10 -5.94
N VAL A 51 -4.29 5.70 -4.88
CA VAL A 51 -3.49 6.41 -3.88
C VAL A 51 -3.24 5.50 -2.70
N VAL A 52 -1.97 5.37 -2.31
CA VAL A 52 -1.52 4.46 -1.25
C VAL A 52 -0.70 5.23 -0.23
N THR A 53 -1.07 5.11 1.04
CA THR A 53 -0.28 5.62 2.17
C THR A 53 0.88 4.68 2.45
N PRO A 54 2.14 5.15 2.44
CA PRO A 54 3.30 4.32 2.72
C PRO A 54 3.19 3.62 4.08
N ILE A 55 3.51 2.33 4.14
CA ILE A 55 3.35 1.54 5.37
C ILE A 55 4.18 2.13 6.52
N GLY A 56 5.38 2.66 6.24
CA GLY A 56 6.21 3.33 7.24
C GLY A 56 5.50 4.51 7.91
N ALA A 57 4.80 5.35 7.14
CA ALA A 57 4.04 6.48 7.69
C ALA A 57 2.87 6.02 8.58
N VAL A 58 2.26 4.86 8.27
CA VAL A 58 1.22 4.26 9.11
C VAL A 58 1.81 3.73 10.42
N LEU A 59 2.94 3.02 10.35
CA LEU A 59 3.62 2.48 11.53
C LEU A 59 4.11 3.58 12.46
N ASP A 60 4.70 4.64 11.91
CA ASP A 60 5.14 5.82 12.65
C ASP A 60 3.96 6.50 13.37
N ALA A 61 2.82 6.66 12.67
CA ALA A 61 1.62 7.23 13.25
C ALA A 61 1.03 6.38 14.39
N LEU A 62 1.25 5.06 14.37
CA LEU A 62 0.86 4.13 15.43
C LEU A 62 1.92 4.00 16.54
N GLY A 63 3.09 4.64 16.39
CA GLY A 63 4.21 4.51 17.32
C GLY A 63 4.84 3.11 17.32
N LEU A 64 4.70 2.36 16.23
CA LEU A 64 5.23 1.01 16.10
C LEU A 64 6.64 1.04 15.51
N THR A 65 7.57 0.32 16.15
CA THR A 65 8.92 0.13 15.64
C THR A 65 9.03 -1.22 14.91
N ASP A 66 10.09 -1.39 14.10
CA ASP A 66 10.43 -2.68 13.50
C ASP A 66 10.54 -3.81 14.53
N SER A 67 10.96 -3.48 15.75
CA SER A 67 11.02 -4.40 16.89
C SER A 67 9.65 -4.92 17.30
N ASP A 68 8.62 -4.07 17.22
CA ASP A 68 7.24 -4.42 17.58
C ASP A 68 6.60 -5.28 16.49
N VAL A 69 6.88 -4.96 15.22
CA VAL A 69 6.44 -5.76 14.08
C VAL A 69 7.07 -7.15 14.10
N LYS A 70 8.36 -7.28 14.43
CA LYS A 70 9.04 -8.59 14.52
C LYS A 70 8.44 -9.50 15.58
N LYS A 71 7.95 -8.95 16.70
CA LYS A 71 7.28 -9.72 17.77
C LYS A 71 5.92 -10.28 17.37
N LEU A 72 5.23 -9.68 16.41
CA LEU A 72 3.96 -10.20 15.89
C LEU A 72 4.14 -11.47 15.04
N HIS A 73 5.37 -11.73 14.58
CA HIS A 73 5.71 -12.86 13.71
C HIS A 73 6.57 -13.94 14.41
N SER A 74 6.79 -13.81 15.72
CA SER A 74 7.49 -14.80 16.57
C SER A 74 6.50 -15.53 17.48
#